data_AF-A0A3A8GF82-F1
#
_entry.id   AF-A0A3A8GF82-F1
#
_cell.length_a   1.000
_cell.length_b   1.000
_cell.length_c   1.000
_cell.angle_alpha   90.00
_cell.angle_beta   90.00
_cell.angle_gamma   90.00
#
_symmetry.space_group_name_H-M   'P 1'
#
loop_
_entity.id
_entity.type
_entity.pdbx_description
1 polymer ?
#
loop_
_entity_poly.entity_id
_entity_poly.type
_entity_poly.pdbx_seq_one_letter_code
_entity_poly.pdbx_strand_id
1 'polypeptide(L)' 'MTVRRHELSDAEWSRIKPLLGSRSGPPSKRGDRDFINAVIWRVKTGVQWRDLPERFGHWKTVYN' A
#
# COMPACT_ATOMS: atom_id res chain seq x y z
N MET A 1 -4.97 12.28 -13.75
CA MET A 1 -4.04 11.90 -12.67
C MET A 1 -3.26 10.67 -13.14
N THR A 2 -1.93 10.77 -13.25
CA THR A 2 -1.08 9.70 -13.80
C THR A 2 -0.92 8.57 -12.78
N VAL A 3 -1.36 7.36 -13.13
CA VAL A 3 -1.16 6.15 -12.32
C VAL A 3 0.31 5.73 -12.41
N ARG A 4 0.96 5.50 -11.27
CA ARG A 4 2.33 4.99 -11.23
C ARG A 4 2.34 3.49 -11.51
N ARG A 5 3.39 3.01 -12.19
CA ARG A 5 3.58 1.57 -12.42
C ARG A 5 3.61 0.85 -11.06
N HIS A 6 2.81 -0.20 -10.93
CA HIS A 6 2.64 -1.02 -9.71
C HIS A 6 1.86 -0.36 -8.55
N GLU A 7 0.98 0.60 -8.83
CA GLU A 7 0.05 1.18 -7.85
C GLU A 7 -1.39 1.09 -8.35
N LEU A 8 -2.36 1.17 -7.43
CA LEU A 8 -3.79 1.20 -7.76
C LEU A 8 -4.20 2.56 -8.31
N SER A 9 -4.92 2.54 -9.42
CA SER A 9 -5.70 3.68 -9.89
C SER A 9 -6.78 4.07 -8.87
N ASP A 10 -7.30 5.29 -8.97
CA ASP A 10 -8.40 5.73 -8.10
C ASP A 10 -9.67 4.89 -8.29
N ALA A 11 -9.91 4.40 -9.52
CA ALA A 11 -11.02 3.51 -9.83
C ALA A 11 -10.88 2.14 -9.14
N GLU A 12 -9.70 1.53 -9.19
CA GLU A 12 -9.44 0.27 -8.50
C GLU A 12 -9.48 0.46 -6.98
N TRP A 13 -8.90 1.55 -6.48
CA TRP A 13 -8.95 1.91 -5.07
C TRP A 13 -10.38 2.07 -4.57
N SER A 14 -11.26 2.70 -5.35
CA SER A 14 -12.67 2.89 -4.97
C SER A 14 -13.44 1.56 -4.86
N ARG A 15 -13.02 0.52 -5.59
CA ARG A 15 -13.59 -0.83 -5.47
C ARG A 15 -13.05 -1.60 -4.26
N ILE A 16 -11.77 -1.39 -3.92
CA ILE A 16 -11.09 -2.09 -2.82
C ILE A 16 -11.42 -1.47 -1.46
N LYS A 17 -11.42 -0.13 -1.36
CA LYS A 17 -11.66 0.61 -0.11
C LYS A 17 -12.87 0.12 0.69
N PRO A 18 -14.07 -0.10 0.12
CA PRO A 18 -15.23 -0.57 0.89
C PRO A 18 -15.10 -2.02 1.39
N LEU A 19 -14.18 -2.81 0.83
CA LEU A 19 -13.93 -4.19 1.27
C LEU A 19 -12.96 -4.26 2.44
N LEU A 20 -12.29 -3.15 2.76
CA LEU A 20 -11.49 -3.03 3.97
C LEU A 20 -12.47 -2.93 5.13
N GLY A 21 -12.77 -4.08 5.74
CA GLY A 21 -13.63 -4.16 6.91
C GLY A 21 -13.09 -3.34 8.09
N SER A 22 -13.84 -3.33 9.18
CA SER A 22 -13.43 -2.69 10.43
C SER A 22 -12.08 -3.25 10.89
N ARG A 23 -11.05 -2.41 10.91
CA ARG A 23 -9.73 -2.83 11.40
C ARG A 23 -9.78 -2.90 12.93
N SER A 24 -9.35 -4.04 13.47
CA SER A 24 -8.97 -4.11 14.88
C SER A 24 -7.56 -3.56 15.02
N GLY A 25 -7.43 -2.40 15.66
CA GLY A 25 -6.14 -1.77 15.95
C GLY A 25 -6.07 -0.28 15.56
N PRO A 26 -4.95 0.39 15.89
CA PRO A 26 -4.77 1.79 15.56
C PRO A 26 -4.82 2.02 14.04
N PRO A 27 -5.42 3.13 13.58
CA PRO A 27 -5.36 3.48 12.16
C PRO A 27 -3.91 3.65 11.71
N SER A 28 -3.61 3.13 10.51
CA SER A 28 -2.34 3.36 9.85
C SER A 28 -2.09 4.86 9.74
N LYS A 29 -0.92 5.34 10.19
CA LYS A 29 -0.53 6.76 10.04
C LYS A 29 -0.39 7.20 8.57
N ARG A 30 -0.23 6.26 7.64
CA ARG A 30 -0.14 6.52 6.18
C ARG A 30 -1.43 6.17 5.42
N GLY A 31 -2.40 5.57 6.10
CA GLY A 31 -3.62 5.05 5.49
C GLY A 31 -3.42 3.69 4.81
N ASP A 32 -4.54 3.11 4.37
CA ASP A 32 -4.59 1.74 3.87
C ASP A 32 -4.14 1.60 2.42
N ARG A 33 -4.31 2.68 1.65
CA ARG A 33 -3.93 2.72 0.23
C ARG A 33 -2.44 2.53 0.04
N ASP A 34 -1.64 3.22 0.85
CA ASP A 34 -0.19 3.14 0.76
C ASP A 34 0.34 1.77 1.14
N PHE A 35 -0.24 1.12 2.15
CA PHE A 35 0.08 -0.26 2.51
C PHE A 35 -0.22 -1.22 1.36
N ILE A 36 -1.42 -1.14 0.78
CA ILE A 36 -1.82 -2.02 -0.33
C ILE A 36 -0.95 -1.78 -1.56
N ASN A 37 -0.64 -0.52 -1.88
CA ASN A 37 0.28 -0.19 -2.96
C ASN A 37 1.70 -0.74 -2.70
N ALA A 38 2.20 -0.70 -1.46
CA ALA A 38 3.48 -1.30 -1.09
C ALA A 38 3.47 -2.84 -1.30
N VAL A 39 2.39 -3.52 -0.91
CA VAL A 39 2.21 -4.96 -1.15
C VAL A 39 2.21 -5.27 -2.64
N ILE A 40 1.45 -4.52 -3.45
CA ILE A 40 1.38 -4.70 -4.91
C ILE A 40 2.75 -4.48 -5.54
N TRP A 41 3.46 -3.43 -5.12
CA TRP A 41 4.81 -3.15 -5.61
C TRP A 41 5.75 -4.32 -5.33
N ARG A 42 5.76 -4.82 -4.09
CA ARG A 42 6.58 -5.97 -3.70
C ARG A 42 6.25 -7.22 -4.52
N VAL A 43 4.98 -7.56 -4.67
CA VAL A 43 4.55 -8.76 -5.43
C VAL A 43 4.94 -8.65 -6.90
N LYS A 44 4.79 -7.47 -7.52
CA LYS A 44 5.10 -7.28 -8.95
C LYS A 44 6.61 -7.19 -9.25
N THR A 45 7.43 -6.79 -8.29
CA THR A 45 8.87 -6.57 -8.49
C THR A 45 9.74 -7.66 -7.86
N GLY A 46 9.21 -8.45 -6.92
CA GLY A 46 9.93 -9.55 -6.26
C GLY A 46 10.95 -9.11 -5.20
N VAL A 47 11.09 -7.81 -4.96
CA VAL A 47 12.02 -7.22 -4.00
C VAL A 47 11.70 -7.55 -2.54
N GLN A 48 12.68 -7.33 -1.66
CA GLN A 48 12.46 -7.43 -0.23
C GLN A 48 11.77 -6.17 0.32
N TRP A 49 11.15 -6.29 1.50
CA TRP A 49 10.52 -5.15 2.17
C TRP A 49 11.51 -4.00 2.41
N ARG A 50 12.80 -4.32 2.63
CA ARG A 50 13.86 -3.34 2.85
C ARG A 50 14.14 -2.45 1.64
N ASP A 51 13.85 -2.95 0.44
CA ASP A 51 14.15 -2.28 -0.82
C ASP A 51 12.90 -1.58 -1.41
N LEU A 52 11.83 -1.46 -0.62
CA LEU A 52 10.66 -0.68 -1.02
C LEU A 52 11.02 0.79 -1.20
N PRO A 53 10.45 1.46 -2.21
CA PRO A 53 10.61 2.87 -2.40
C PRO A 53 10.18 3.64 -1.16
N GLU A 54 10.98 4.64 -0.80
CA GLU A 54 10.81 5.45 0.41
C GLU A 54 9.44 6.14 0.50
N ARG A 55 8.77 6.34 -0.64
CA ARG A 55 7.40 6.88 -0.70
C ARG A 55 6.35 6.03 0.03
N PHE A 56 6.57 4.73 0.18
CA PHE A 56 5.71 3.86 0.99
C PHE A 56 6.00 3.97 2.50
N GLY A 57 7.07 4.68 2.85
CA GLY A 57 7.55 4.82 4.20
C GLY A 57 8.72 3.91 4.54
N HIS A 58 9.28 4.16 5.72
CA HIS A 58 10.35 3.34 6.26
C HIS A 58 9.85 1.89 6.40
N TRP A 59 10.55 0.92 5.78
CA TRP A 59 10.12 -0.48 5.68
C TRP A 59 9.68 -1.10 7.02
N LYS A 60 10.35 -0.76 8.14
CA LYS A 60 9.99 -1.19 9.51
C LYS A 60 8.59 -0.76 9.98
N THR A 61 8.02 0.26 9.35
CA THR A 61 6.70 0.83 9.69
C THR A 61 5.62 0.44 8.68
N VAL A 62 5.99 -0.29 7.61
CA VAL A 62 5.04 -0.71 6.57
C VAL A 62 4.36 -2.03 6.95
N TYR A 63 5.04 -2.93 7.67
CA TYR A 63 4.49 -4.23 8.08
C TYR A 63 4.08 -4.31 9.55
N ASN A 64 4.32 -3.25 10.34
CA ASN A 64 4.09 -3.21 11.78
C ASN A 64 2.77 -2.51 12.11
#